data_AF-A0A1A7XZU2-F1
#
_entry.id   AF-A0A1A7XZU2-F1
#
_cell.length_a   1.000
_cell.length_b   1.000
_cell.length_c   1.000
_cell.angle_alpha   90.00
_cell.angle_beta   90.00
_cell.angle_gamma   90.00
#
_symmetry.space_group_name_H-M   'P 1'
#
loop_
_entity.id
_entity.type
_entity.pdbx_description
1 polymer ?
#
loop_
_entity_poly.entity_id
_entity_poly.type
_entity_poly.pdbx_seq_one_letter_code
_entity_poly.pdbx_strand_id
1 'polypeptide(L)'
;VTFDIDANGILNVSAVDKSTGKENKITITNDKGRLSKEEIERMVQDADKYKAEDKQQREKIAAKNSLESYAFNMKSSVEDERLKDKISDQDKKKVTEKCQETISWLENNQLAEKDEYQHKQKELENVCNPIISKLYQGGMPTGSCREQARGGSQGPTIEEVD
;
A
#
# COMPACT_ATOMS: atom_id res chain seq x y z
N VAL A 1 4.08 12.21 7.04
CA VAL A 1 3.35 12.49 8.29
C VAL A 1 4.16 11.92 9.42
N THR A 2 4.36 12.68 10.49
CA THR A 2 5.15 12.31 11.66
C THR A 2 4.28 12.49 12.90
N PHE A 3 4.36 11.53 13.81
CA PHE A 3 3.67 11.56 15.11
C PHE A 3 4.73 11.59 16.20
N ASP A 4 4.68 12.60 17.06
CA ASP A 4 5.60 12.82 18.17
C ASP A 4 4.82 13.01 19.46
N ILE A 5 5.20 12.28 20.51
CA ILE A 5 4.54 12.32 21.82
C ILE A 5 5.59 12.74 22.83
N ASP A 6 5.35 13.87 23.51
CA ASP A 6 6.26 14.36 24.53
C ASP A 6 6.02 13.68 25.90
N ALA A 7 6.90 13.94 26.86
CA ALA A 7 6.80 13.41 28.22
C ALA A 7 5.54 13.89 28.99
N ASN A 8 4.88 14.95 28.53
CA ASN A 8 3.63 15.47 29.11
C ASN A 8 2.38 14.81 28.48
N GLY A 9 2.57 13.95 27.48
CA GLY A 9 1.49 13.31 26.73
C GLY A 9 0.84 14.22 25.69
N ILE A 10 1.53 15.27 25.26
CA ILE A 10 1.11 16.14 24.16
C ILE A 10 1.50 15.47 22.84
N LEU A 11 0.52 15.27 21.97
CA LEU A 11 0.71 14.69 20.64
C LEU A 11 0.90 15.80 19.61
N ASN A 12 2.07 15.85 19.00
CA ASN A 12 2.37 16.68 17.84
C ASN A 12 2.23 15.84 16.56
N VAL A 13 1.35 16.28 15.66
CA VAL A 13 1.16 15.67 14.34
C VAL A 13 1.65 16.65 13.29
N SER A 14 2.71 16.29 12.56
CA SER A 14 3.20 17.10 11.45
C SER A 14 3.06 16.40 10.10
N ALA A 15 2.64 17.17 9.10
CA ALA A 15 2.52 16.75 7.72
C ALA A 15 3.41 17.65 6.87
N VAL A 16 4.49 17.07 6.34
CA VAL A 16 5.45 17.74 5.46
C VAL A 16 5.21 17.27 4.03
N ASP A 17 5.01 18.21 3.11
CA ASP A 17 5.10 17.96 1.68
C ASP A 17 6.58 17.88 1.28
N LYS A 18 7.03 16.69 0.89
CA LYS A 18 8.42 16.43 0.49
C LYS A 18 8.85 17.16 -0.78
N SER A 19 7.90 17.62 -1.60
CA SER A 19 8.20 18.30 -2.87
C SER A 19 8.47 19.78 -2.66
N THR A 20 7.64 20.44 -1.84
CA THR A 20 7.75 21.88 -1.59
C THR A 20 8.44 22.23 -0.28
N GLY A 21 8.65 21.25 0.61
CA GLY A 21 9.20 21.45 1.95
C GLY A 21 8.25 22.14 2.92
N LYS A 22 7.01 22.45 2.51
CA LYS A 22 6.01 23.07 3.37
C LYS A 22 5.54 22.09 4.44
N GLU A 23 5.45 22.56 5.67
CA GLU A 23 4.99 21.79 6.82
C GLU A 23 3.72 22.42 7.39
N ASN A 24 2.77 21.58 7.78
CA ASN A 24 1.69 21.93 8.69
C ASN A 24 1.77 21.05 9.93
N LYS A 25 1.53 21.64 11.11
CA LYS A 25 1.55 20.93 12.38
C LYS A 25 0.31 21.22 13.20
N ILE A 26 -0.15 20.21 13.94
CA ILE A 26 -1.25 20.30 14.90
C ILE A 26 -0.73 19.75 16.23
N THR A 27 -1.06 20.43 17.32
CA THR A 27 -0.72 20.01 18.68
C THR A 27 -2.00 19.66 19.42
N ILE A 28 -2.06 18.44 19.94
CA ILE A 28 -3.18 17.90 20.71
C ILE A 28 -2.73 17.82 22.17
N THR A 29 -3.28 18.68 23.03
CA THR A 29 -2.95 18.74 24.45
C THR A 29 -3.81 17.79 25.30
N ASN A 30 -3.39 17.53 26.53
CA ASN A 30 -3.92 16.49 27.41
C ASN A 30 -5.23 16.90 28.13
N ASP A 31 -5.66 18.15 27.95
CA ASP A 31 -6.48 18.87 28.93
C ASP A 31 -7.98 18.90 28.60
N LYS A 32 -8.38 18.55 27.35
CA LYS A 32 -9.79 18.51 26.94
C LYS A 32 -10.08 17.38 25.95
N GLY A 33 -11.09 16.55 26.26
CA GLY A 33 -11.55 15.47 25.39
C GLY A 33 -10.88 14.11 25.60
N ARG A 34 -10.12 13.94 26.69
CA ARG A 34 -9.52 12.66 27.05
C ARG A 34 -10.57 11.73 27.66
N LEU A 35 -10.52 10.47 27.26
CA LEU A 35 -11.32 9.38 27.83
C LEU A 35 -10.98 9.15 29.30
N SER A 36 -11.97 8.77 30.09
CA SER A 36 -11.75 8.32 31.47
C SER A 36 -10.92 7.04 31.50
N LYS A 37 -10.34 6.68 32.66
CA LYS A 37 -9.57 5.42 32.78
C LYS A 37 -10.45 4.21 32.49
N GLU A 38 -11.68 4.24 32.98
CA GLU A 38 -12.68 3.19 32.80
C GLU A 38 -13.07 3.05 31.32
N GLU A 39 -13.19 4.17 30.59
CA GLU A 39 -13.44 4.15 29.15
C GLU A 39 -12.25 3.59 28.37
N ILE A 40 -11.01 3.94 28.74
CA ILE A 40 -9.80 3.39 28.14
C ILE A 40 -9.73 1.88 28.34
N GLU A 41 -9.95 1.40 29.57
CA GLU A 41 -9.94 -0.03 29.89
C GLU A 41 -11.01 -0.79 29.11
N ARG A 42 -12.23 -0.23 29.02
CA ARG A 42 -13.30 -0.79 28.20
C ARG A 42 -12.90 -0.90 26.73
N MET A 43 -12.29 0.15 26.16
CA MET A 43 -11.83 0.13 24.76
C MET A 43 -10.75 -0.93 24.52
N VAL A 44 -9.83 -1.14 25.47
CA VAL A 44 -8.81 -2.19 25.37
C VAL A 44 -9.44 -3.58 25.42
N GLN A 45 -10.39 -3.80 26.33
CA GLN A 45 -11.12 -5.07 26.43
C GLN A 45 -11.95 -5.37 25.17
N ASP A 46 -12.63 -4.35 24.63
CA ASP A 46 -13.38 -4.47 23.37
C ASP A 46 -12.41 -4.79 22.21
N ALA A 47 -11.27 -4.11 22.11
CA ALA A 47 -10.28 -4.39 21.08
C ALA A 47 -9.76 -5.83 21.14
N ASP A 48 -9.52 -6.38 22.34
CA ASP A 48 -9.12 -7.78 22.50
C ASP A 48 -10.26 -8.76 22.16
N LYS A 49 -11.49 -8.44 22.56
CA LYS A 49 -12.69 -9.25 22.27
C LYS A 49 -12.95 -9.35 20.76
N TYR A 50 -12.85 -8.23 20.05
CA TYR A 50 -13.16 -8.12 18.61
C TYR A 50 -11.95 -8.34 17.71
N LYS A 51 -10.76 -8.58 18.27
CA LYS A 51 -9.48 -8.75 17.55
C LYS A 51 -9.56 -9.68 16.35
N ALA A 52 -10.26 -10.81 16.47
CA ALA A 52 -10.37 -11.79 15.39
C ALA A 52 -11.24 -11.28 14.23
N GLU A 53 -12.36 -10.62 14.54
CA GLU A 53 -13.27 -10.03 13.57
C GLU A 53 -12.61 -8.83 12.88
N ASP A 54 -11.98 -7.93 13.65
CA ASP A 54 -11.22 -6.79 13.13
C ASP A 54 -10.07 -7.24 12.21
N LYS A 55 -9.40 -8.34 12.55
CA LYS A 55 -8.36 -8.92 11.69
C LYS A 55 -8.95 -9.40 10.36
N GLN A 56 -10.08 -10.09 10.36
CA GLN A 56 -10.73 -10.54 9.14
C GLN A 56 -11.18 -9.37 8.27
N GLN A 57 -11.79 -8.34 8.87
CA GLN A 57 -12.18 -7.13 8.16
C GLN A 57 -10.96 -6.40 7.58
N ARG A 58 -9.88 -6.28 8.36
CA ARG A 58 -8.62 -5.69 7.90
C ARG A 58 -8.04 -6.45 6.70
N GLU A 59 -8.04 -7.78 6.75
CA GLU A 59 -7.54 -8.60 5.64
C GLU A 59 -8.42 -8.48 4.37
N LYS A 60 -9.74 -8.37 4.53
CA LYS A 60 -10.69 -8.13 3.44
C LYS A 60 -10.44 -6.78 2.78
N ILE A 61 -10.32 -5.71 3.57
CA ILE A 61 -10.01 -4.36 3.05
C ILE A 61 -8.62 -4.32 2.41
N ALA A 62 -7.63 -5.01 2.99
CA ALA A 62 -6.30 -5.11 2.38
C ALA A 62 -6.33 -5.80 1.01
N ALA A 63 -7.11 -6.89 0.87
CA ALA A 63 -7.27 -7.56 -0.42
C ALA A 63 -7.95 -6.65 -1.46
N LYS A 64 -9.00 -5.92 -1.07
CA LYS A 64 -9.66 -4.91 -1.92
C LYS A 64 -8.69 -3.83 -2.40
N ASN A 65 -7.96 -3.20 -1.47
CA ASN A 65 -7.00 -2.14 -1.77
C ASN A 65 -5.85 -2.66 -2.64
N SER A 66 -5.42 -3.90 -2.43
CA SER A 66 -4.40 -4.57 -3.25
C SER A 66 -4.88 -4.72 -4.70
N LEU A 67 -6.11 -5.22 -4.90
CA LEU A 67 -6.71 -5.36 -6.23
C LEU A 67 -6.87 -4.01 -6.93
N GLU A 68 -7.41 -3.01 -6.23
CA GLU A 68 -7.59 -1.66 -6.76
C GLU A 68 -6.26 -1.03 -7.17
N SER A 69 -5.26 -1.10 -6.28
CA SER A 69 -3.91 -0.58 -6.54
C SER A 69 -3.28 -1.29 -7.74
N TYR A 70 -3.43 -2.62 -7.83
CA TYR A 70 -2.89 -3.39 -8.96
C TYR A 70 -3.55 -3.01 -10.29
N ALA A 71 -4.89 -2.90 -10.33
CA ALA A 71 -5.61 -2.50 -11.53
C ALA A 71 -5.24 -1.09 -12.00
N PHE A 72 -5.13 -0.12 -11.07
CA PHE A 72 -4.71 1.24 -11.40
C PHE A 72 -3.26 1.31 -11.87
N ASN A 73 -2.33 0.67 -11.15
CA ASN A 73 -0.92 0.64 -11.53
C ASN A 73 -0.73 -0.01 -12.91
N MET A 74 -1.44 -1.09 -13.18
CA MET A 74 -1.38 -1.78 -14.47
C MET A 74 -1.93 -0.91 -15.60
N LYS A 75 -3.12 -0.33 -15.42
CA LYS A 75 -3.71 0.59 -16.39
C LYS A 75 -2.77 1.75 -16.71
N SER A 76 -2.20 2.39 -15.68
CA SER A 76 -1.24 3.47 -15.86
C SER A 76 0.04 2.99 -16.57
N SER A 77 0.50 1.78 -16.29
CA SER A 77 1.72 1.24 -16.91
C SER A 77 1.53 0.97 -18.41
N VAL A 78 0.39 0.42 -18.83
CA VAL A 78 0.12 0.15 -20.26
C VAL A 78 -0.28 1.41 -21.04
N GLU A 79 -0.73 2.45 -20.35
CA GLU A 79 -1.03 3.76 -20.93
C GLU A 79 0.21 4.66 -21.06
N ASP A 80 1.29 4.39 -20.32
CA ASP A 80 2.55 5.13 -20.38
C ASP A 80 3.15 5.12 -21.80
N GLU A 81 3.36 6.31 -22.36
CA GLU A 81 3.97 6.55 -23.68
C GLU A 81 5.29 5.79 -23.85
N ARG A 82 6.08 5.63 -22.77
CA ARG A 82 7.38 4.94 -22.79
C ARG A 82 7.28 3.44 -23.06
N LEU A 83 6.13 2.85 -22.77
CA LEU A 83 5.86 1.42 -22.91
C LEU A 83 4.95 1.12 -24.11
N LYS A 84 4.37 2.14 -24.76
CA LYS A 84 3.50 1.97 -25.93
C LYS A 84 4.17 1.24 -27.08
N ASP A 85 5.43 1.54 -27.38
CA ASP A 85 6.16 0.90 -28.49
C ASP A 85 6.61 -0.54 -28.18
N LYS A 86 6.54 -0.96 -26.91
CA LYS A 86 6.98 -2.29 -26.44
C LYS A 86 5.84 -3.29 -26.25
N ILE A 87 4.59 -2.82 -26.33
CA ILE A 87 3.38 -3.64 -26.13
C ILE A 87 2.56 -3.57 -27.40
N SER A 88 2.04 -4.71 -27.86
CA SER A 88 1.12 -4.70 -29.01
C SER A 88 -0.18 -3.96 -28.66
N ASP A 89 -0.79 -3.26 -29.63
CA ASP A 89 -2.09 -2.59 -29.44
C ASP A 89 -3.18 -3.57 -28.97
N GLN A 90 -3.10 -4.84 -29.40
CA GLN A 90 -4.01 -5.89 -28.95
C GLN A 90 -3.81 -6.24 -27.47
N ASP A 91 -2.57 -6.45 -27.03
CA ASP A 91 -2.25 -6.74 -25.63
C ASP A 91 -2.60 -5.56 -24.73
N LYS A 92 -2.34 -4.33 -25.19
CA LYS A 92 -2.70 -3.10 -24.50
C LYS A 92 -4.22 -2.99 -24.27
N LYS A 93 -5.02 -3.11 -25.34
CA LYS A 93 -6.48 -3.07 -25.23
C LYS A 93 -7.00 -4.13 -24.27
N LYS A 94 -6.48 -5.36 -24.36
CA LYS A 94 -6.88 -6.47 -23.50
C LYS A 94 -6.64 -6.18 -22.02
N VAL A 95 -5.49 -5.59 -21.67
CA VAL A 95 -5.18 -5.21 -20.29
C VAL A 95 -6.03 -4.05 -19.82
N THR A 96 -6.18 -3.00 -20.63
CA THR A 96 -6.99 -1.82 -20.27
C THR A 96 -8.45 -2.21 -20.05
N GLU A 97 -9.04 -3.03 -20.93
CA GLU A 97 -10.40 -3.53 -20.77
C GLU A 97 -10.55 -4.38 -19.50
N LYS A 98 -9.61 -5.30 -19.23
CA LYS A 98 -9.67 -6.13 -18.02
C LYS A 98 -9.47 -5.32 -16.73
N CYS A 99 -8.59 -4.32 -16.75
CA CYS A 99 -8.43 -3.40 -15.62
C CYS A 99 -9.71 -2.60 -15.40
N GLN A 100 -10.33 -2.09 -16.46
CA GLN A 100 -11.57 -1.32 -16.36
C GLN A 100 -12.75 -2.18 -15.87
N GLU A 101 -12.88 -3.42 -16.35
CA GLU A 101 -13.85 -4.40 -15.84
C GLU A 101 -13.64 -4.66 -14.34
N THR A 102 -12.38 -4.82 -13.92
CA THR A 102 -12.03 -5.05 -12.51
C THR A 102 -12.37 -3.84 -11.63
N ILE A 103 -12.08 -2.63 -12.09
CA ILE A 103 -12.42 -1.38 -11.38
C ILE A 103 -13.95 -1.23 -11.27
N SER A 104 -14.68 -1.42 -12.35
CA SER A 104 -16.15 -1.37 -12.32
C SER A 104 -16.75 -2.49 -11.45
N TRP A 105 -16.13 -3.66 -11.40
CA TRP A 105 -16.55 -4.72 -10.48
C TRP A 105 -16.29 -4.31 -9.02
N LEU A 106 -15.14 -3.71 -8.70
CA LEU A 106 -14.82 -3.20 -7.36
C LEU A 106 -15.82 -2.12 -6.89
N GLU A 107 -16.23 -1.22 -7.79
CA GLU A 107 -17.22 -0.17 -7.50
C GLU A 107 -18.59 -0.75 -7.15
N ASN A 108 -19.01 -1.81 -7.84
CA ASN A 108 -20.31 -2.46 -7.64
C ASN A 108 -20.30 -3.50 -6.51
N ASN A 109 -19.13 -4.02 -6.11
CA ASN A 109 -18.98 -5.11 -5.14
C ASN A 109 -18.11 -4.68 -3.95
N GLN A 110 -18.52 -3.59 -3.28
CA GLN A 110 -17.75 -3.01 -2.17
C GLN A 110 -17.72 -3.89 -0.91
N LEU A 111 -18.64 -4.86 -0.80
CA LEU A 111 -18.79 -5.77 0.34
C LEU A 111 -18.41 -7.22 0.01
N ALA A 112 -17.77 -7.48 -1.14
CA ALA A 112 -17.35 -8.82 -1.54
C ALA A 112 -16.38 -9.46 -0.54
N GLU A 113 -16.34 -10.79 -0.51
CA GLU A 113 -15.45 -11.52 0.39
C GLU A 113 -13.98 -11.46 -0.04
N LYS A 114 -13.08 -11.70 0.92
CA LYS A 114 -11.62 -11.70 0.68
C LYS A 114 -11.24 -12.60 -0.51
N ASP A 115 -11.84 -13.78 -0.58
CA ASP A 115 -11.55 -14.76 -1.63
C ASP A 115 -12.00 -14.29 -3.01
N GLU A 116 -13.08 -13.50 -3.09
CA GLU A 116 -13.55 -12.91 -4.34
C GLU A 116 -12.58 -11.84 -4.85
N TYR A 117 -12.08 -10.97 -3.96
CA TYR A 117 -11.03 -10.01 -4.30
C TYR A 117 -9.76 -10.71 -4.79
N GLN A 118 -9.33 -11.77 -4.09
CA GLN A 118 -8.15 -12.55 -4.50
C GLN A 118 -8.36 -13.29 -5.82
N HIS A 119 -9.56 -13.82 -6.06
CA HIS A 119 -9.90 -14.47 -7.32
C HIS A 119 -9.82 -13.46 -8.49
N LYS A 120 -10.44 -12.29 -8.34
CA LYS A 120 -10.37 -11.22 -9.34
C LYS A 120 -8.94 -10.73 -9.57
N GLN A 121 -8.13 -10.65 -8.51
CA GLN A 121 -6.71 -10.35 -8.63
C GLN A 121 -5.98 -11.38 -9.50
N LYS A 122 -6.16 -12.68 -9.25
CA LYS A 122 -5.55 -13.74 -10.06
C LYS A 122 -6.02 -13.70 -11.51
N GLU A 123 -7.29 -13.42 -11.77
CA GLU A 123 -7.81 -13.25 -13.13
C GLU A 123 -7.10 -12.12 -13.87
N LEU A 124 -6.88 -10.99 -13.20
CA LEU A 124 -6.18 -9.84 -13.77
C LEU A 124 -4.68 -10.16 -13.97
N GLU A 125 -4.03 -10.77 -12.98
CA GLU A 125 -2.63 -11.21 -13.06
C GLU A 125 -2.40 -12.20 -14.22
N ASN A 126 -3.30 -13.15 -14.44
CA ASN A 126 -3.20 -14.12 -15.53
C ASN A 126 -3.20 -13.46 -16.91
N VAL A 127 -3.88 -12.32 -17.05
CA VAL A 127 -3.87 -11.53 -18.30
C VAL A 127 -2.61 -10.66 -18.39
N CYS A 128 -2.17 -10.08 -17.28
CA CYS A 128 -1.07 -9.12 -17.25
C CYS A 128 0.33 -9.77 -17.26
N ASN A 129 0.51 -10.90 -16.57
CA ASN A 129 1.80 -11.58 -16.42
C ASN A 129 2.46 -11.96 -17.76
N PRO A 130 1.74 -12.50 -18.76
CA PRO A 130 2.34 -12.78 -20.08
C PRO A 130 2.83 -11.51 -20.79
N ILE A 131 2.14 -10.39 -20.60
CA ILE A 131 2.44 -9.12 -21.27
C ILE A 131 3.64 -8.44 -20.60
N ILE A 132 3.67 -8.46 -19.26
CA ILE A 132 4.83 -8.03 -18.48
C ILE A 132 6.06 -8.88 -18.81
N SER A 133 5.92 -10.19 -18.93
CA SER A 133 7.03 -11.07 -19.29
C SER A 133 7.62 -10.72 -20.66
N LYS A 134 6.75 -10.44 -21.66
CA LYS A 134 7.18 -9.97 -22.99
C LYS A 134 7.87 -8.61 -22.92
N LEU A 135 7.38 -7.67 -22.12
CA LEU A 135 8.00 -6.35 -21.88
C LEU A 135 9.44 -6.46 -21.36
N TYR A 136 9.67 -7.35 -20.38
CA TYR A 136 11.00 -7.57 -19.79
C TYR A 136 11.92 -8.39 -20.71
N GLN A 137 11.39 -9.36 -21.48
CA GLN A 137 12.17 -10.13 -22.47
C GLN A 137 12.52 -9.33 -23.73
N GLY A 138 11.69 -8.33 -24.10
CA GLY A 138 11.83 -7.53 -25.32
C GLY A 138 12.81 -6.35 -25.26
N GLY A 139 13.64 -6.25 -24.20
CA GLY A 139 14.68 -5.23 -24.12
C GLY A 139 14.46 -4.23 -22.99
N MET A 140 14.91 -4.63 -21.80
CA MET A 140 15.77 -3.76 -21.00
C MET A 140 17.21 -4.22 -21.24
N PRO A 141 18.13 -3.36 -21.71
CA PRO A 141 19.52 -3.60 -21.41
C PRO A 141 19.61 -3.60 -19.88
N THR A 142 20.09 -4.70 -19.32
CA THR A 142 20.62 -4.77 -17.96
C THR A 142 21.85 -3.86 -17.87
N GLY A 143 21.60 -2.55 -17.93
CA GLY A 143 22.58 -1.50 -17.73
C GLY A 143 22.59 -1.09 -16.26
N SER A 144 23.61 -1.58 -15.56
CA SER A 144 24.09 -1.06 -14.26
C SER A 144 23.25 -1.37 -13.01
N CYS A 145 23.15 -2.64 -12.63
CA CYS A 145 22.99 -3.05 -11.21
C CYS A 145 23.81 -4.30 -10.86
N ARG A 146 25.01 -4.45 -11.45
CA ARG A 146 25.99 -5.46 -11.04
C ARG A 146 27.40 -4.88 -11.06
N GLU A 147 27.69 -3.96 -10.15
CA GLU A 147 29.05 -3.78 -9.61
C GLU A 147 29.03 -2.91 -8.34
N GLN A 148 28.68 -3.51 -7.19
CA GLN A 148 29.30 -3.20 -5.89
C GLN A 148 28.73 -4.15 -4.81
N ALA A 149 29.11 -5.43 -4.92
CA ALA A 149 29.12 -6.33 -3.79
C ALA A 149 30.56 -6.53 -3.36
N ARG A 150 31.15 -5.52 -2.71
CA ARG A 150 32.37 -5.61 -1.91
C ARG A 150 32.65 -4.29 -1.19
N GLY A 151 32.28 -4.23 0.09
CA GLY A 151 32.58 -3.14 1.00
C GLY A 151 31.79 -3.30 2.28
N GLY A 152 32.38 -3.96 3.27
CA GLY A 152 31.75 -4.20 4.56
C GLY A 152 31.52 -2.91 5.34
N SER A 153 30.40 -2.85 6.05
CA SER A 153 30.20 -1.93 7.16
C SER A 153 29.32 -2.63 8.21
N GLN A 154 29.85 -2.63 9.42
CA GLN A 154 29.34 -3.28 10.62
C GLN A 154 27.92 -2.80 10.94
N GLY A 155 27.06 -3.75 11.33
CA GLY A 155 25.77 -3.44 11.93
C GLY A 155 25.94 -2.84 13.34
N PRO A 156 25.00 -2.00 13.78
CA PRO A 156 25.08 -1.33 15.08
C PRO A 156 24.90 -2.33 16.23
N THR A 157 25.79 -2.23 17.23
CA THR A 157 25.71 -2.95 18.50
C THR A 157 24.63 -2.34 19.39
N ILE A 158 23.77 -3.19 19.94
CA ILE A 158 22.81 -2.85 21.00
C ILE A 158 23.58 -2.88 22.32
N GLU A 159 23.74 -1.72 22.97
CA GLU A 159 24.13 -1.66 24.38
C GLU A 159 22.86 -1.81 25.23
N GLU A 160 22.78 -2.92 25.97
CA GLU A 160 21.89 -3.05 27.12
C GLU A 160 22.39 -2.10 28.22
N VAL A 161 21.50 -1.24 28.72
CA VAL A 161 21.77 -0.37 29.87
C VAL A 161 21.08 -1.01 31.07
N ASP A 162 21.87 -1.36 32.09
CA ASP A 162 21.45 -1.72 33.45
C ASP A 162 20.74 -0.54 34.13
#